data_AF-S3L6I6-F1
#
_entry.id   AF-S3L6I6-F1
#
_cell.length_a   1.000
_cell.length_b   1.000
_cell.length_c   1.000
_cell.angle_alpha   90.00
_cell.angle_beta   90.00
_cell.angle_gamma   90.00
#
_symmetry.space_group_name_H-M   'P 1'
#
loop_
_entity.id
_entity.type
_entity.pdbx_description
1 polymer ?
#
loop_
_entity_poly.entity_id
_entity_poly.type
_entity_poly.pdbx_seq_one_letter_code
_entity_poly.pdbx_strand_id
1 'polypeptide(L)'
;MKKITFNVCLYSALCTVCVLFFSCEMFTTSLAKGARRDPRETLKNLSASELIAFSQTTYTADSEILTATFELLGKKNKEELKNLSLKEKEQFLDLLPDAGFPIKNLKTIAAEAFQVGQSGATEESDKAFVQKLITAVQLFDTEAASTLLSDPAVMKNTDEGKLATAAVTLMIRVTAQVGHEKIKEKIQEFTTSTPPPPPPPPGGSVIDFKTMPAGDIVKAMLGANGSPNAIGTPSNRTALTAAVSAIKLLSGDAAAEDSDGHPVGRTIEPATVKVGGRFPLDKLLKAFFSLG
;
A
#
# COMPACT_ATOMS: atom_id res chain seq x y z
N MET A 1 -2.10 -51.23 32.77
CA MET A 1 -3.27 -50.35 32.54
C MET A 1 -2.87 -48.86 32.40
N LYS A 2 -1.93 -48.51 31.50
CA LYS A 2 -1.52 -47.10 31.26
C LYS A 2 -1.65 -46.64 29.80
N LYS A 3 -1.76 -47.57 28.83
CA LYS A 3 -1.89 -47.26 27.40
C LYS A 3 -3.32 -46.92 26.95
N ILE A 4 -4.34 -47.46 27.63
CA ILE A 4 -5.74 -47.31 27.19
C ILE A 4 -6.27 -45.90 27.53
N THR A 5 -5.94 -45.36 28.70
CA THR A 5 -6.35 -44.01 29.13
C THR A 5 -5.71 -42.89 28.31
N PHE A 6 -4.48 -43.10 27.80
CA PHE A 6 -3.79 -42.12 26.96
C PHE A 6 -4.38 -42.03 25.55
N ASN A 7 -4.80 -43.16 24.97
CA ASN A 7 -5.45 -43.18 23.65
C ASN A 7 -6.85 -42.57 23.68
N VAL A 8 -7.61 -42.71 24.78
CA VAL A 8 -8.95 -42.13 24.90
C VAL A 8 -8.90 -40.60 25.02
N CYS A 9 -7.94 -40.04 25.76
CA CYS A 9 -7.73 -38.58 25.83
C CYS A 9 -7.19 -37.99 24.51
N LEU A 10 -6.34 -38.73 23.78
CA LEU A 10 -5.82 -38.27 22.49
C LEU A 10 -6.93 -38.21 21.43
N TYR A 11 -7.82 -39.21 21.39
CA TYR A 11 -8.96 -39.23 20.48
C TYR A 11 -10.02 -38.17 20.81
N SER A 12 -10.29 -37.89 22.09
CA SER A 12 -11.20 -36.80 22.46
C SER A 12 -10.63 -35.43 22.11
N ALA A 13 -9.32 -35.20 22.29
CA ALA A 13 -8.67 -33.94 21.91
C ALA A 13 -8.60 -33.76 20.38
N LEU A 14 -8.34 -34.83 19.63
CA LEU A 14 -8.32 -34.80 18.16
C LEU A 14 -9.72 -34.51 17.59
N CYS A 15 -10.76 -35.11 18.16
CA CYS A 15 -12.15 -34.85 17.73
C CYS A 15 -12.59 -33.40 18.02
N THR A 16 -12.22 -32.81 19.16
CA THR A 16 -12.57 -31.41 19.46
C THR A 16 -11.84 -30.41 18.55
N VAL A 17 -10.57 -30.70 18.20
CA VAL A 17 -9.81 -29.90 17.22
C VAL A 17 -10.40 -30.06 15.82
N CYS A 18 -10.75 -31.27 15.39
CA CYS A 18 -11.42 -31.48 14.10
C CYS A 18 -12.77 -30.77 14.01
N VAL A 19 -13.59 -30.74 15.08
CA VAL A 19 -14.89 -30.03 15.07
C VAL A 19 -14.70 -28.51 14.97
N LEU A 20 -13.64 -27.94 15.56
CA LEU A 20 -13.31 -26.51 15.40
C LEU A 20 -12.83 -26.18 13.97
N PHE A 21 -12.03 -27.06 13.35
CA PHE A 21 -11.61 -26.91 11.95
C PHE A 21 -12.77 -27.10 10.96
N PHE A 22 -13.66 -28.07 11.17
CA PHE A 22 -14.85 -28.26 10.34
C PHE A 22 -15.88 -27.13 10.52
N SER A 23 -15.92 -26.48 11.68
CA SER A 23 -16.72 -25.27 11.88
C SER A 23 -16.16 -24.10 11.07
N CYS A 24 -14.84 -23.88 11.10
CA CYS A 24 -14.19 -22.90 10.23
C CYS A 24 -14.44 -23.20 8.74
N GLU A 25 -14.37 -24.46 8.31
CA GLU A 25 -14.68 -24.83 6.92
C GLU A 25 -16.16 -24.66 6.58
N MET A 26 -17.11 -24.96 7.48
CA MET A 26 -18.54 -24.77 7.22
C MET A 26 -18.95 -23.29 7.16
N PHE A 27 -18.39 -22.44 8.03
CA PHE A 27 -18.57 -20.99 7.93
C PHE A 27 -17.92 -20.45 6.67
N THR A 28 -16.68 -20.82 6.35
CA THR A 28 -16.00 -20.34 5.15
C THR A 28 -16.61 -20.85 3.85
N THR A 29 -17.13 -22.09 3.77
CA THR A 29 -17.84 -22.59 2.58
C THR A 29 -19.26 -22.05 2.44
N SER A 30 -19.96 -21.78 3.55
CA SER A 30 -21.24 -21.06 3.54
C SER A 30 -21.06 -19.62 3.06
N LEU A 31 -20.06 -18.92 3.61
CA LEU A 31 -19.67 -17.56 3.21
C LEU A 31 -19.08 -17.55 1.79
N ALA A 32 -18.37 -18.59 1.35
CA ALA A 32 -17.89 -18.76 -0.04
C ALA A 32 -19.03 -18.86 -1.05
N LYS A 33 -20.08 -19.61 -0.71
CA LYS A 33 -21.28 -19.74 -1.56
C LYS A 33 -22.12 -18.46 -1.56
N GLY A 34 -22.14 -17.71 -0.45
CA GLY A 34 -22.76 -16.39 -0.34
C GLY A 34 -22.00 -15.27 -1.07
N ALA A 35 -20.68 -15.23 -0.93
CA ALA A 35 -19.77 -14.28 -1.57
C ALA A 35 -19.79 -14.39 -3.11
N ARG A 36 -20.16 -15.56 -3.66
CA ARG A 36 -20.43 -15.74 -5.10
C ARG A 36 -21.69 -15.02 -5.62
N ARG A 37 -22.60 -14.56 -4.74
CA ARG A 37 -23.83 -13.85 -5.14
C ARG A 37 -23.75 -12.34 -4.98
N ASP A 38 -23.04 -11.83 -3.96
CA ASP A 38 -22.56 -10.44 -3.84
C ASP A 38 -21.55 -10.37 -2.67
N PRO A 39 -20.26 -10.13 -2.93
CA PRO A 39 -19.24 -10.02 -1.89
C PRO A 39 -19.56 -8.94 -0.85
N ARG A 40 -20.14 -7.81 -1.26
CA ARG A 40 -20.38 -6.66 -0.37
C ARG A 40 -21.45 -6.96 0.66
N GLU A 41 -22.55 -7.57 0.23
CA GLU A 41 -23.66 -7.93 1.11
C GLU A 41 -23.26 -8.99 2.15
N THR A 42 -22.34 -9.88 1.77
CA THR A 42 -21.83 -10.93 2.65
C THR A 42 -20.84 -10.38 3.68
N LEU A 43 -20.05 -9.37 3.31
CA LEU A 43 -18.94 -8.85 4.12
C LEU A 43 -19.28 -7.61 4.97
N LYS A 44 -20.37 -6.90 4.67
CA LYS A 44 -20.66 -5.58 5.28
C LYS A 44 -20.75 -5.54 6.81
N ASN A 45 -21.14 -6.65 7.43
CA ASN A 45 -21.32 -6.74 8.88
C ASN A 45 -20.06 -7.21 9.64
N LEU A 46 -19.01 -7.61 8.92
CA LEU A 46 -17.75 -8.03 9.53
C LEU A 46 -17.00 -6.83 10.10
N SER A 47 -16.33 -7.00 11.23
CA SER A 47 -15.38 -6.03 11.79
C SER A 47 -14.15 -5.84 10.89
N ALA A 48 -13.37 -4.78 11.12
CA ALA A 48 -12.11 -4.56 10.39
C ALA A 48 -11.16 -5.76 10.47
N SER A 49 -10.98 -6.34 11.66
CA SER A 49 -10.17 -7.55 11.88
C SER A 49 -10.68 -8.75 11.07
N GLU A 50 -11.99 -8.99 11.06
CA GLU A 50 -12.59 -10.10 10.32
C GLU A 50 -12.49 -9.90 8.81
N LEU A 51 -12.63 -8.66 8.32
CA LEU A 51 -12.44 -8.33 6.90
C LEU A 51 -11.00 -8.60 6.45
N ILE A 52 -10.00 -8.23 7.27
CA ILE A 52 -8.59 -8.51 7.01
C ILE A 52 -8.36 -10.02 7.02
N ALA A 53 -8.80 -10.72 8.06
CA ALA A 53 -8.65 -12.17 8.17
C ALA A 53 -9.29 -12.91 6.99
N PHE A 54 -10.48 -12.50 6.57
CA PHE A 54 -11.19 -13.08 5.42
C PHE A 54 -10.42 -12.92 4.12
N SER A 55 -9.89 -11.72 3.86
CA SER A 55 -9.14 -11.43 2.64
C SER A 55 -7.80 -12.13 2.56
N GLN A 56 -7.22 -12.59 3.68
CA GLN A 56 -5.98 -13.38 3.72
C GLN A 56 -6.15 -14.87 3.37
N THR A 57 -7.38 -15.36 3.19
CA THR A 57 -7.63 -16.77 2.84
C THR A 57 -7.49 -17.00 1.33
N THR A 58 -8.15 -18.01 0.76
CA THR A 58 -8.13 -18.33 -0.69
C THR A 58 -8.58 -17.17 -1.60
N TYR A 59 -9.08 -16.06 -1.04
CA TYR A 59 -9.61 -14.91 -1.76
C TYR A 59 -8.60 -13.79 -2.02
N THR A 60 -7.34 -13.90 -1.57
CA THR A 60 -6.28 -12.92 -1.93
C THR A 60 -6.08 -12.81 -3.44
N ALA A 61 -6.37 -13.87 -4.20
CA ALA A 61 -6.29 -13.86 -5.66
C ALA A 61 -7.55 -13.29 -6.34
N ASP A 62 -8.65 -13.07 -5.60
CA ASP A 62 -9.91 -12.57 -6.14
C ASP A 62 -9.98 -11.04 -6.06
N SER A 63 -9.79 -10.40 -7.20
CA SER A 63 -9.75 -8.94 -7.29
C SER A 63 -11.07 -8.25 -6.94
N GLU A 64 -12.22 -8.92 -7.11
CA GLU A 64 -13.53 -8.35 -6.79
C GLU A 64 -13.76 -8.38 -5.27
N ILE A 65 -13.42 -9.50 -4.64
CA ILE A 65 -13.50 -9.65 -3.18
C ILE A 65 -12.56 -8.66 -2.50
N LEU A 66 -11.29 -8.57 -2.96
CA LEU A 66 -10.35 -7.58 -2.41
C LEU A 66 -10.87 -6.15 -2.55
N THR A 67 -11.40 -5.78 -3.73
CA THR A 67 -11.96 -4.44 -3.92
C THR A 67 -13.11 -4.17 -2.95
N ALA A 68 -14.03 -5.11 -2.78
CA ALA A 68 -15.13 -5.00 -1.81
C ALA A 68 -14.62 -4.91 -0.37
N THR A 69 -13.59 -5.67 0.00
CA THR A 69 -12.95 -5.60 1.31
C THR A 69 -12.36 -4.21 1.57
N PHE A 70 -11.61 -3.64 0.62
CA PHE A 70 -11.04 -2.30 0.76
C PHE A 70 -12.12 -1.22 0.88
N GLU A 71 -13.20 -1.29 0.08
CA GLU A 71 -14.34 -0.37 0.18
C GLU A 71 -15.05 -0.47 1.54
N LEU A 72 -15.20 -1.68 2.09
CA LEU A 72 -15.83 -1.87 3.39
C LEU A 72 -14.93 -1.42 4.54
N LEU A 73 -13.62 -1.66 4.44
CA LEU A 73 -12.63 -1.16 5.38
C LEU A 73 -12.56 0.37 5.36
N GLY A 74 -12.63 0.99 4.18
CA GLY A 74 -12.68 2.45 4.04
C GLY A 74 -13.92 3.10 4.67
N LYS A 75 -14.98 2.33 4.90
CA LYS A 75 -16.20 2.77 5.60
C LYS A 75 -16.16 2.52 7.11
N LYS A 76 -15.11 1.87 7.63
CA LYS A 76 -14.96 1.65 9.08
C LYS A 76 -14.59 2.96 9.79
N ASN A 77 -14.89 3.02 11.08
CA ASN A 77 -14.47 4.14 11.90
C ASN A 77 -12.93 4.19 11.95
N LYS A 78 -12.33 5.39 11.87
CA LYS A 78 -10.88 5.58 11.98
C LYS A 78 -10.34 5.05 13.31
N GLU A 79 -11.11 5.16 14.40
CA GLU A 79 -10.72 4.59 15.69
C GLU A 79 -10.68 3.06 15.68
N GLU A 80 -11.62 2.42 14.96
CA GLU A 80 -11.62 0.96 14.78
C GLU A 80 -10.34 0.50 14.06
N LEU A 81 -9.96 1.21 12.99
CA LEU A 81 -8.72 0.94 12.24
C LEU A 81 -7.46 1.21 13.09
N LYS A 82 -7.45 2.28 13.89
CA LYS A 82 -6.32 2.61 14.78
C LYS A 82 -6.15 1.57 15.90
N ASN A 83 -7.24 0.96 16.37
CA ASN A 83 -7.24 -0.06 17.42
C ASN A 83 -6.85 -1.47 16.95
N LEU A 84 -6.69 -1.70 15.65
CA LEU A 84 -6.13 -2.94 15.13
C LEU A 84 -4.74 -3.22 15.73
N SER A 85 -4.42 -4.49 15.96
CA SER A 85 -3.07 -4.89 16.35
C SER A 85 -2.08 -4.57 15.22
N LEU A 86 -0.80 -4.35 15.56
CA LEU A 86 0.24 -4.12 14.54
C LEU A 86 0.24 -5.22 13.48
N LYS A 87 0.07 -6.48 13.90
CA LYS A 87 -0.01 -7.62 12.97
C LYS A 87 -1.16 -7.47 11.98
N GLU A 88 -2.35 -7.08 12.42
CA GLU A 88 -3.51 -6.87 11.53
C GLU A 88 -3.27 -5.69 10.58
N LYS A 89 -2.63 -4.62 11.06
CA LYS A 89 -2.25 -3.49 10.22
C LYS A 89 -1.26 -3.92 9.13
N GLU A 90 -0.21 -4.67 9.48
CA GLU A 90 0.74 -5.22 8.51
C GLU A 90 0.06 -6.18 7.52
N GLN A 91 -0.83 -7.04 8.01
CA GLN A 91 -1.63 -7.94 7.19
C GLN A 91 -2.48 -7.19 6.17
N PHE A 92 -3.07 -6.06 6.54
CA PHE A 92 -3.76 -5.18 5.60
C PHE A 92 -2.80 -4.58 4.56
N LEU A 93 -1.64 -4.08 5.00
CA LEU A 93 -0.65 -3.47 4.09
C LEU A 93 -0.12 -4.48 3.06
N ASP A 94 0.02 -5.75 3.46
CA ASP A 94 0.43 -6.84 2.56
C ASP A 94 -0.62 -7.12 1.46
N LEU A 95 -1.89 -6.70 1.63
CA LEU A 95 -2.94 -6.85 0.61
C LEU A 95 -2.95 -5.72 -0.42
N LEU A 96 -2.32 -4.57 -0.13
CA LEU A 96 -2.30 -3.42 -1.04
C LEU A 96 -1.73 -3.78 -2.42
N PRO A 97 -0.58 -4.47 -2.53
CA PRO A 97 -0.02 -4.84 -3.82
C PRO A 97 -0.94 -5.78 -4.60
N ASP A 98 -1.63 -6.70 -3.94
CA ASP A 98 -2.57 -7.64 -4.58
C ASP A 98 -3.84 -6.93 -5.07
N ALA A 99 -4.35 -5.98 -4.27
CA ALA A 99 -5.48 -5.13 -4.66
C ALA A 99 -5.12 -4.19 -5.82
N GLY A 100 -3.89 -3.64 -5.81
CA GLY A 100 -3.38 -2.78 -6.86
C GLY A 100 -3.00 -3.54 -8.13
N PHE A 101 -2.39 -4.72 -8.01
CA PHE A 101 -1.83 -5.47 -9.14
C PHE A 101 -2.36 -6.91 -9.16
N PRO A 102 -3.66 -7.11 -9.43
CA PRO A 102 -4.24 -8.44 -9.44
C PRO A 102 -3.56 -9.33 -10.50
N ILE A 103 -3.56 -10.65 -10.30
CA ILE A 103 -2.82 -11.63 -11.14
C ILE A 103 -3.08 -11.44 -12.64
N LYS A 104 -4.32 -11.11 -13.01
CA LYS A 104 -4.71 -10.81 -14.40
C LYS A 104 -3.86 -9.70 -15.05
N ASN A 105 -3.37 -8.75 -14.25
CA ASN A 105 -2.55 -7.61 -14.68
C ASN A 105 -1.04 -7.89 -14.56
N LEU A 106 -0.62 -8.90 -13.78
CA LEU A 106 0.80 -9.23 -13.58
C LEU A 106 1.51 -9.67 -14.88
N LYS A 107 0.78 -10.26 -15.84
CA LYS A 107 1.35 -10.63 -17.16
C LYS A 107 1.94 -9.42 -17.89
N THR A 108 1.35 -8.24 -17.71
CA THR A 108 1.80 -6.98 -18.33
C THR A 108 3.06 -6.41 -17.66
N ILE A 109 3.32 -6.83 -16.41
CA ILE A 109 4.37 -6.28 -15.53
C ILE A 109 5.60 -7.21 -15.49
N ALA A 110 5.40 -8.52 -15.61
CA ALA A 110 6.42 -9.54 -15.36
C ALA A 110 7.64 -9.48 -16.30
N ALA A 111 7.45 -9.06 -17.56
CA ALA A 111 8.53 -9.00 -18.55
C ALA A 111 9.54 -7.86 -18.24
N GLU A 112 9.05 -6.68 -17.86
CA GLU A 112 9.88 -5.52 -17.53
C GLU A 112 10.42 -5.55 -16.10
N ALA A 113 9.67 -6.14 -15.16
CA ALA A 113 10.15 -6.43 -13.81
C ALA A 113 11.47 -7.22 -13.81
N PHE A 114 11.67 -8.07 -14.80
CA PHE A 114 12.89 -8.85 -14.95
C PHE A 114 14.09 -8.01 -15.40
N GLN A 115 13.87 -6.92 -16.14
CA GLN A 115 14.94 -6.02 -16.60
C GLN A 115 15.34 -5.01 -15.52
N VAL A 116 14.37 -4.36 -14.86
CA VAL A 116 14.62 -3.39 -13.78
C VAL A 116 15.33 -4.04 -12.58
N GLY A 117 15.07 -5.33 -12.34
CA GLY A 117 15.71 -6.09 -11.26
C GLY A 117 17.15 -6.56 -11.55
N GLN A 118 17.73 -6.24 -12.71
CA GLN A 118 19.09 -6.62 -13.09
C GLN A 118 20.05 -5.42 -13.08
N SER A 119 21.33 -5.68 -12.85
CA SER A 119 22.43 -4.71 -12.84
C SER A 119 22.73 -4.05 -14.21
N GLY A 120 21.84 -4.18 -15.19
CA GLY A 120 21.92 -3.58 -16.53
C GLY A 120 20.67 -2.78 -16.94
N ALA A 121 19.75 -2.50 -16.02
CA ALA A 121 18.60 -1.63 -16.28
C ALA A 121 19.04 -0.19 -16.63
N THR A 122 18.48 0.39 -17.69
CA THR A 122 18.66 1.80 -18.05
C THR A 122 17.55 2.67 -17.45
N GLU A 123 17.78 3.98 -17.40
CA GLU A 123 16.76 4.93 -16.94
C GLU A 123 15.45 4.82 -17.75
N GLU A 124 15.54 4.57 -19.05
CA GLU A 124 14.38 4.33 -19.92
C GLU A 124 13.62 3.06 -19.54
N SER A 125 14.32 1.99 -19.17
CA SER A 125 13.68 0.74 -18.74
C SER A 125 12.96 0.90 -17.39
N ASP A 126 13.53 1.68 -16.47
CA ASP A 126 12.91 2.00 -15.19
C ASP A 126 11.64 2.85 -15.40
N LYS A 127 11.71 3.88 -16.28
CA LYS A 127 10.55 4.71 -16.70
C LYS A 127 9.44 3.87 -17.32
N ALA A 128 9.79 2.98 -18.25
CA ALA A 128 8.83 2.10 -18.93
C ALA A 128 8.14 1.15 -17.93
N PHE A 129 8.88 0.62 -16.96
CA PHE A 129 8.31 -0.21 -15.91
C PHE A 129 7.32 0.55 -15.03
N VAL A 130 7.67 1.75 -14.55
CA VAL A 130 6.74 2.59 -13.77
C VAL A 130 5.48 2.92 -14.57
N GLN A 131 5.61 3.26 -15.85
CA GLN A 131 4.45 3.53 -16.71
C GLN A 131 3.52 2.30 -16.83
N LYS A 132 4.09 1.08 -16.89
CA LYS A 132 3.32 -0.16 -16.89
C LYS A 132 2.61 -0.40 -15.56
N LEU A 133 3.26 -0.13 -14.43
CA LEU A 133 2.60 -0.20 -13.13
C LEU A 133 1.41 0.75 -13.07
N ILE A 134 1.59 2.02 -13.47
CA ILE A 134 0.50 3.00 -13.50
C ILE A 134 -0.65 2.57 -14.41
N THR A 135 -0.33 1.95 -15.55
CA THR A 135 -1.36 1.46 -16.50
C THR A 135 -2.07 0.21 -15.99
N ALA A 136 -1.36 -0.65 -15.28
CA ALA A 136 -1.84 -1.95 -14.82
C ALA A 136 -2.49 -1.91 -13.43
N VAL A 137 -2.39 -0.80 -12.70
CA VAL A 137 -2.94 -0.71 -11.35
C VAL A 137 -4.47 -0.70 -11.40
N GLN A 138 -5.10 -1.55 -10.59
CA GLN A 138 -6.53 -1.53 -10.34
C GLN A 138 -6.85 -0.48 -9.28
N LEU A 139 -7.96 0.25 -9.48
CA LEU A 139 -8.43 1.23 -8.51
C LEU A 139 -9.16 0.51 -7.36
N PHE A 140 -8.77 0.82 -6.13
CA PHE A 140 -9.41 0.38 -4.90
C PHE A 140 -9.64 1.58 -3.96
N ASP A 141 -10.42 1.40 -2.90
CA ASP A 141 -10.65 2.44 -1.88
C ASP A 141 -9.39 2.69 -1.03
N THR A 142 -9.01 3.96 -0.89
CA THR A 142 -7.75 4.34 -0.25
C THR A 142 -7.89 4.81 1.18
N GLU A 143 -9.09 4.92 1.74
CA GLU A 143 -9.32 5.58 3.02
C GLU A 143 -8.67 4.79 4.17
N ALA A 144 -8.92 3.48 4.23
CA ALA A 144 -8.30 2.61 5.22
C ALA A 144 -6.77 2.55 5.05
N ALA A 145 -6.30 2.46 3.80
CA ALA A 145 -4.88 2.45 3.50
C ALA A 145 -4.17 3.72 3.94
N SER A 146 -4.75 4.89 3.66
CA SER A 146 -4.19 6.17 4.09
C SER A 146 -4.12 6.27 5.61
N THR A 147 -5.15 5.82 6.32
CA THR A 147 -5.21 5.83 7.78
C THR A 147 -4.11 4.96 8.38
N LEU A 148 -3.96 3.72 7.88
CA LEU A 148 -3.02 2.75 8.41
C LEU A 148 -1.57 3.07 8.03
N LEU A 149 -1.32 3.59 6.82
CA LEU A 149 0.04 3.89 6.36
C LEU A 149 0.68 5.06 7.13
N SER A 150 -0.13 6.00 7.62
CA SER A 150 0.31 7.09 8.49
C SER A 150 0.21 6.79 9.99
N ASP A 151 -0.22 5.58 10.37
CA ASP A 151 -0.40 5.22 11.78
C ASP A 151 0.96 5.17 12.51
N PRO A 152 1.05 5.73 13.74
CA PRO A 152 2.32 5.78 14.48
C PRO A 152 2.97 4.41 14.70
N ALA A 153 2.18 3.39 15.01
CA ALA A 153 2.70 2.05 15.24
C ALA A 153 3.19 1.40 13.94
N VAL A 154 2.50 1.64 12.83
CA VAL A 154 2.89 1.15 11.51
C VAL A 154 4.21 1.78 11.07
N MET A 155 4.29 3.12 11.05
CA MET A 155 5.48 3.84 10.59
C MET A 155 6.72 3.46 11.41
N LYS A 156 6.55 3.31 12.72
CA LYS A 156 7.65 3.01 13.64
C LYS A 156 8.12 1.55 13.57
N ASN A 157 7.21 0.59 13.43
CA ASN A 157 7.53 -0.83 13.70
C ASN A 157 7.42 -1.77 12.50
N THR A 158 6.76 -1.36 11.41
CA THR A 158 6.57 -2.24 10.24
C THR A 158 7.88 -2.44 9.49
N ASP A 159 8.10 -3.61 8.91
CA ASP A 159 9.23 -3.85 7.99
C ASP A 159 9.34 -2.74 6.90
N GLU A 160 10.56 -2.28 6.65
CA GLU A 160 10.84 -1.21 5.69
C GLU A 160 10.35 -1.55 4.28
N GLY A 161 10.56 -2.79 3.84
CA GLY A 161 10.14 -3.25 2.52
C GLY A 161 8.61 -3.32 2.39
N LYS A 162 7.92 -3.80 3.42
CA LYS A 162 6.44 -3.79 3.47
C LYS A 162 5.89 -2.37 3.41
N LEU A 163 6.41 -1.47 4.24
CA LEU A 163 5.99 -0.07 4.27
C LEU A 163 6.24 0.61 2.92
N ALA A 164 7.41 0.38 2.32
CA ALA A 164 7.75 0.90 0.99
C ALA A 164 6.80 0.40 -0.09
N THR A 165 6.48 -0.90 -0.05
CA THR A 165 5.61 -1.52 -1.05
C THR A 165 4.19 -0.99 -0.97
N ALA A 166 3.65 -0.87 0.25
CA ALA A 166 2.34 -0.29 0.48
C ALA A 166 2.28 1.18 0.04
N ALA A 167 3.28 1.99 0.42
CA ALA A 167 3.33 3.41 0.08
C ALA A 167 3.44 3.65 -1.43
N VAL A 168 4.33 2.92 -2.12
CA VAL A 168 4.50 3.03 -3.57
C VAL A 168 3.25 2.54 -4.31
N THR A 169 2.62 1.46 -3.86
CA THR A 169 1.35 1.00 -4.46
C THR A 169 0.25 2.04 -4.34
N LEU A 170 0.11 2.66 -3.15
CA LEU A 170 -0.87 3.72 -2.93
C LEU A 170 -0.58 4.96 -3.79
N MET A 171 0.69 5.36 -3.91
CA MET A 171 1.11 6.46 -4.78
C MET A 171 0.79 6.18 -6.26
N ILE A 172 1.14 4.99 -6.76
CA ILE A 172 0.84 4.57 -8.14
C ILE A 172 -0.67 4.59 -8.40
N ARG A 173 -1.48 4.06 -7.46
CA ARG A 173 -2.94 4.05 -7.58
C ARG A 173 -3.53 5.46 -7.61
N VAL A 174 -3.04 6.38 -6.78
CA VAL A 174 -3.47 7.80 -6.84
C VAL A 174 -3.10 8.42 -8.18
N THR A 175 -1.87 8.17 -8.66
CA THR A 175 -1.41 8.69 -9.95
C THR A 175 -2.20 8.17 -11.13
N ALA A 176 -2.55 6.89 -11.13
CA ALA A 176 -3.41 6.31 -12.15
C ALA A 176 -4.82 6.95 -12.16
N GLN A 177 -5.40 7.20 -10.98
CA GLN A 177 -6.73 7.81 -10.89
C GLN A 177 -6.74 9.29 -11.33
N VAL A 178 -5.73 10.07 -10.93
CA VAL A 178 -5.63 11.49 -11.28
C VAL A 178 -5.20 11.69 -12.74
N GLY A 179 -4.34 10.80 -13.23
CA GLY A 179 -3.69 10.85 -14.53
C GLY A 179 -2.23 11.23 -14.40
N HIS A 180 -1.32 10.35 -14.85
CA HIS A 180 0.12 10.53 -14.75
C HIS A 180 0.62 11.79 -15.45
N GLU A 181 0.15 12.07 -16.67
CA GLU A 181 0.56 13.25 -17.43
C GLU A 181 0.16 14.56 -16.74
N LYS A 182 -1.03 14.61 -16.13
CA LYS A 182 -1.46 15.79 -15.35
C LYS A 182 -0.57 16.03 -14.12
N ILE A 183 -0.15 14.95 -13.46
CA ILE A 183 0.78 15.04 -12.33
C ILE A 183 2.16 15.52 -12.80
N LYS A 184 2.67 15.01 -13.94
CA LYS A 184 3.93 15.49 -14.53
C LYS A 184 3.86 16.98 -14.86
N GLU A 185 2.80 17.43 -15.53
CA GLU A 185 2.56 18.84 -15.82
C GLU A 185 2.57 19.68 -14.54
N LYS A 186 1.93 19.22 -13.46
CA LYS A 186 1.94 19.93 -12.18
C LYS A 186 3.30 20.00 -11.51
N ILE A 187 4.07 18.91 -11.55
CA ILE A 187 5.45 18.91 -11.04
C ILE A 187 6.31 19.89 -11.86
N GLN A 188 6.12 19.92 -13.18
CA GLN A 188 6.81 20.87 -14.04
C GLN A 188 6.41 22.33 -13.72
N GLU A 189 5.12 22.63 -13.61
CA GLU A 189 4.64 23.95 -13.17
C GLU A 189 5.26 24.36 -11.83
N PHE A 190 5.28 23.45 -10.85
CA PHE A 190 5.86 23.69 -9.53
C PHE A 190 7.35 24.07 -9.61
N THR A 191 8.13 23.41 -10.48
CA THR A 191 9.55 23.75 -10.68
C THR A 191 9.81 25.08 -11.37
N THR A 192 8.94 25.44 -12.31
CA THR A 192 9.11 26.66 -13.11
C THR A 192 8.57 27.91 -12.42
N SER A 193 7.61 27.75 -11.49
CA SER A 193 6.94 28.86 -10.81
C SER A 193 7.68 29.38 -9.57
N THR A 194 8.61 28.59 -9.02
CA THR A 194 9.51 28.98 -7.92
C THR A 194 10.80 28.17 -8.06
N PRO A 195 12.02 28.76 -7.99
CA PRO A 195 13.21 27.95 -7.80
C PRO A 195 13.05 27.27 -6.44
N PRO A 196 12.94 25.92 -6.35
CA PRO A 196 12.80 25.29 -5.04
C PRO A 196 14.11 25.50 -4.27
N PRO A 197 14.08 26.07 -3.04
CA PRO A 197 15.16 25.90 -2.09
C PRO A 197 14.93 24.54 -1.39
N PRO A 198 15.88 23.58 -1.41
CA PRO A 198 17.22 23.61 -2.02
C PRO A 198 17.23 23.20 -3.51
N PRO A 199 18.31 23.54 -4.26
CA PRO A 199 18.43 23.22 -5.68
C PRO A 199 18.24 21.71 -5.96
N PRO A 200 17.71 21.34 -7.14
CA PRO A 200 17.41 19.96 -7.48
C PRO A 200 18.67 19.07 -7.38
N PRO A 201 18.54 17.83 -6.86
CA PRO A 201 19.65 16.87 -6.76
C PRO A 201 20.41 16.68 -8.09
N PRO A 202 21.74 16.46 -8.05
CA PRO A 202 22.50 16.09 -9.25
C PRO A 202 21.92 14.80 -9.83
N GLY A 203 21.31 14.87 -11.02
CA GLY A 203 20.72 13.70 -11.70
C GLY A 203 19.23 13.78 -12.04
N GLY A 204 18.58 14.93 -11.90
CA GLY A 204 17.40 15.28 -12.71
C GLY A 204 16.01 15.02 -12.11
N SER A 205 15.89 14.50 -10.88
CA SER A 205 14.59 14.46 -10.19
C SER A 205 14.37 15.74 -9.38
N VAL A 206 13.25 16.41 -9.67
CA VAL A 206 12.78 17.65 -9.02
C VAL A 206 12.44 17.45 -7.54
N ILE A 207 11.94 16.27 -7.20
CA ILE A 207 11.41 15.93 -5.89
C ILE A 207 12.48 15.20 -5.08
N ASP A 208 12.84 15.77 -3.93
CA ASP A 208 13.70 15.13 -2.94
C ASP A 208 12.87 14.75 -1.72
N PHE A 209 12.57 13.46 -1.60
CA PHE A 209 11.80 12.91 -0.47
C PHE A 209 12.54 12.97 0.87
N LYS A 210 13.85 13.23 0.90
CA LYS A 210 14.56 13.34 2.17
C LYS A 210 14.49 14.75 2.76
N THR A 211 14.42 15.78 1.92
CA THR A 211 14.60 17.17 2.36
C THR A 211 13.36 18.03 2.15
N MET A 212 12.50 17.68 1.19
CA MET A 212 11.30 18.45 0.91
C MET A 212 10.17 18.10 1.90
N PRO A 213 9.43 19.10 2.43
CA PRO A 213 8.26 18.84 3.26
C PRO A 213 7.23 17.98 2.50
N ALA A 214 6.61 17.02 3.19
CA ALA A 214 5.60 16.15 2.57
C ALA A 214 4.46 16.96 1.92
N GLY A 215 4.03 18.05 2.56
CA GLY A 215 3.04 18.97 2.01
C GLY A 215 3.46 19.64 0.70
N ASP A 216 4.75 19.95 0.53
CA ASP A 216 5.27 20.55 -0.69
C ASP A 216 5.38 19.53 -1.83
N ILE A 217 5.74 18.27 -1.53
CA ILE A 217 5.71 17.18 -2.52
C ILE A 217 4.27 16.95 -3.01
N VAL A 218 3.31 16.86 -2.08
CA VAL A 218 1.88 16.70 -2.41
C VAL A 218 1.36 17.91 -3.19
N LYS A 219 1.81 19.12 -2.85
CA LYS A 219 1.50 20.35 -3.59
C LYS A 219 2.12 20.35 -4.99
N ALA A 220 3.33 19.82 -5.16
CA ALA A 220 3.96 19.68 -6.48
C ALA A 220 3.18 18.72 -7.37
N MET A 221 2.66 17.62 -6.80
CA MET A 221 1.92 16.62 -7.57
C MET A 221 0.45 17.01 -7.84
N LEU A 222 -0.23 17.61 -6.88
CA LEU A 222 -1.69 17.85 -6.94
C LEU A 222 -2.10 19.33 -6.92
N GLY A 223 -1.15 20.27 -6.84
CA GLY A 223 -1.41 21.68 -6.60
C GLY A 223 -1.74 22.00 -5.14
N ALA A 224 -1.84 23.30 -4.81
CA ALA A 224 -2.18 23.76 -3.46
C ALA A 224 -3.64 23.42 -3.11
N ASN A 225 -3.90 23.01 -1.86
CA ASN A 225 -5.25 22.66 -1.43
C ASN A 225 -6.21 23.85 -1.57
N GLY A 226 -7.41 23.61 -2.12
CA GLY A 226 -8.39 24.66 -2.40
C GLY A 226 -8.07 25.58 -3.59
N SER A 227 -6.94 25.38 -4.28
CA SER A 227 -6.63 26.14 -5.50
C SER A 227 -7.54 25.72 -6.66
N PRO A 228 -8.02 26.65 -7.50
CA PRO A 228 -8.77 26.33 -8.72
C PRO A 228 -8.01 25.42 -9.70
N ASN A 229 -6.68 25.44 -9.64
CA ASN A 229 -5.81 24.64 -10.51
C ASN A 229 -5.37 23.33 -9.86
N ALA A 230 -5.85 23.00 -8.66
CA ALA A 230 -5.55 21.73 -8.01
C ALA A 230 -6.22 20.57 -8.74
N ILE A 231 -5.54 19.43 -8.78
CA ILE A 231 -6.04 18.19 -9.38
C ILE A 231 -6.28 17.11 -8.33
N GLY A 232 -7.15 16.16 -8.66
CA GLY A 232 -7.54 15.07 -7.75
C GLY A 232 -8.59 15.47 -6.72
N THR A 233 -9.07 14.47 -5.97
CA THR A 233 -10.08 14.66 -4.92
C THR A 233 -9.42 14.89 -3.55
N PRO A 234 -10.17 15.33 -2.51
CA PRO A 234 -9.65 15.36 -1.15
C PRO A 234 -9.12 13.99 -0.67
N SER A 235 -9.79 12.89 -1.03
CA SER A 235 -9.33 11.54 -0.68
C SER A 235 -8.00 11.20 -1.38
N ASN A 236 -7.82 11.61 -2.63
CA ASN A 236 -6.54 11.44 -3.36
C ASN A 236 -5.40 12.17 -2.65
N ARG A 237 -5.67 13.38 -2.16
CA ARG A 237 -4.69 14.17 -1.40
C ARG A 237 -4.34 13.49 -0.08
N THR A 238 -5.33 13.02 0.69
CA THR A 238 -5.09 12.28 1.94
C THR A 238 -4.26 11.01 1.70
N ALA A 239 -4.63 10.23 0.69
CA ALA A 239 -3.89 9.01 0.33
C ALA A 239 -2.46 9.30 -0.12
N LEU A 240 -2.27 10.34 -0.95
CA LEU A 240 -0.94 10.73 -1.39
C LEU A 240 -0.10 11.27 -0.23
N THR A 241 -0.68 12.07 0.67
CA THR A 241 0.03 12.54 1.87
C THR A 241 0.51 11.37 2.72
N ALA A 242 -0.34 10.36 2.99
CA ALA A 242 0.07 9.19 3.74
C ALA A 242 1.22 8.43 3.05
N ALA A 243 1.12 8.23 1.73
CA ALA A 243 2.17 7.58 0.94
C ALA A 243 3.49 8.37 0.98
N VAL A 244 3.43 9.68 0.77
CA VAL A 244 4.59 10.57 0.79
C VAL A 244 5.23 10.59 2.18
N SER A 245 4.46 10.67 3.27
CA SER A 245 5.00 10.64 4.64
C SER A 245 5.75 9.35 4.93
N ALA A 246 5.20 8.19 4.54
CA ALA A 246 5.89 6.90 4.66
C ALA A 246 7.18 6.85 3.81
N ILE A 247 7.14 7.33 2.57
CA ILE A 247 8.33 7.41 1.71
C ILE A 247 9.38 8.37 2.28
N LYS A 248 8.97 9.49 2.90
CA LYS A 248 9.86 10.46 3.56
C LYS A 248 10.66 9.78 4.67
N LEU A 249 9.94 9.05 5.54
CA LEU A 249 10.56 8.24 6.59
C LEU A 249 11.58 7.26 5.98
N LEU A 250 11.18 6.50 4.96
CA LEU A 250 12.01 5.50 4.27
C LEU A 250 13.22 6.10 3.53
N SER A 251 13.18 7.39 3.22
CA SER A 251 14.31 8.13 2.63
C SER A 251 15.35 8.55 3.67
N GLY A 252 15.13 8.22 4.95
CA GLY A 252 16.01 8.53 6.07
C GLY A 252 15.84 9.97 6.58
N ASP A 253 14.67 10.57 6.39
CA ASP A 253 14.36 11.87 6.98
C ASP A 253 14.04 11.73 8.47
N ALA A 254 14.90 12.30 9.31
CA ALA A 254 14.74 12.30 10.76
C ALA A 254 13.56 13.16 11.27
N ALA A 255 13.00 14.02 10.41
CA ALA A 255 11.82 14.85 10.66
C ALA A 255 10.57 14.30 9.96
N ALA A 256 10.53 13.02 9.61
CA ALA A 256 9.29 12.38 9.18
C ALA A 256 8.31 12.27 10.35
N GLU A 257 7.05 12.66 10.13
CA GLU A 257 6.01 12.67 11.16
C GLU A 257 4.92 11.65 10.86
N ASP A 258 4.32 11.11 11.91
CA ASP A 258 3.13 10.27 11.84
C ASP A 258 1.83 11.10 11.66
N SER A 259 0.68 10.43 11.60
CA SER A 259 -0.62 11.08 11.47
C SER A 259 -0.97 12.04 12.61
N ASP A 260 -0.31 11.90 13.76
CA ASP A 260 -0.56 12.71 14.95
C ASP A 260 0.41 13.90 15.04
N GLY A 261 1.28 14.07 14.04
CA GLY A 261 2.27 15.16 13.96
C GLY A 261 3.50 14.93 14.83
N HIS A 262 3.74 13.68 15.26
CA HIS A 262 4.92 13.35 16.05
C HIS A 262 6.05 12.81 15.16
N PRO A 263 7.31 13.24 15.40
CA PRO A 263 8.46 12.66 14.70
C PRO A 263 8.57 11.15 14.92
N VAL A 264 8.71 10.40 13.83
CA VAL A 264 8.92 8.95 13.86
C VAL A 264 10.41 8.67 13.97
N GLY A 265 10.89 8.47 15.19
CA GLY A 265 12.28 8.09 15.45
C GLY A 265 12.59 6.68 15.00
N ARG A 266 13.12 6.53 13.77
CA ARG A 266 13.59 5.26 13.19
C ARG A 266 14.88 5.48 12.41
N THR A 267 15.89 4.63 12.65
CA THR A 267 17.12 4.61 11.84
C THR A 267 16.87 3.74 10.62
N ILE A 268 16.97 4.32 9.43
CA ILE A 268 16.73 3.65 8.15
C ILE A 268 17.97 3.82 7.29
N GLU A 269 18.39 2.76 6.62
CA GLU A 269 19.42 2.80 5.59
C GLU A 269 18.72 2.81 4.21
N PRO A 270 18.51 3.99 3.58
CA PRO A 270 17.63 4.09 2.41
C PRO A 270 18.06 3.23 1.23
N ALA A 271 19.36 2.98 1.09
CA ALA A 271 19.94 2.12 0.05
C ALA A 271 19.51 0.65 0.15
N THR A 272 19.03 0.21 1.31
CA THR A 272 18.59 -1.17 1.55
C THR A 272 17.10 -1.37 1.34
N VAL A 273 16.32 -0.28 1.27
CA VAL A 273 14.85 -0.33 1.18
C VAL A 273 14.43 -0.80 -0.21
N LYS A 274 13.66 -1.90 -0.24
CA LYS A 274 13.19 -2.53 -1.48
C LYS A 274 11.67 -2.65 -1.53
N VAL A 275 11.09 -2.19 -2.63
CA VAL A 275 9.69 -2.40 -3.00
C VAL A 275 9.51 -3.80 -3.57
N GLY A 276 8.51 -4.53 -3.08
CA GLY A 276 8.24 -5.92 -3.44
C GLY A 276 9.40 -6.86 -3.16
N GLY A 277 10.29 -6.50 -2.22
CA GLY A 277 11.51 -7.26 -1.89
C GLY A 277 12.60 -7.26 -2.97
N ARG A 278 12.39 -6.58 -4.11
CA ARG A 278 13.27 -6.66 -5.28
C ARG A 278 13.80 -5.32 -5.76
N PHE A 279 12.95 -4.30 -5.81
CA PHE A 279 13.26 -3.05 -6.50
C PHE A 279 13.73 -1.98 -5.51
N PRO A 280 14.93 -1.40 -5.69
CA PRO A 280 15.37 -0.28 -4.86
C PRO A 280 14.35 0.87 -4.91
N LEU A 281 13.98 1.39 -3.73
CA LEU A 281 12.97 2.45 -3.61
C LEU A 281 13.41 3.72 -4.35
N ASP A 282 14.67 4.13 -4.18
CA ASP A 282 15.27 5.31 -4.80
C ASP A 282 15.17 5.27 -6.34
N LYS A 283 15.46 4.11 -6.94
CA LYS A 283 15.34 3.92 -8.39
C LYS A 283 13.91 4.05 -8.88
N LEU A 284 12.96 3.43 -8.18
CA LEU A 284 11.54 3.54 -8.54
C LEU A 284 11.03 4.98 -8.46
N LEU A 285 11.37 5.70 -7.38
CA LEU A 285 10.99 7.11 -7.23
C LEU A 285 11.65 7.97 -8.30
N LYS A 286 12.94 7.77 -8.58
CA LYS A 286 13.63 8.49 -9.65
C LYS A 286 12.92 8.30 -11.00
N ALA A 287 12.59 7.07 -11.36
CA ALA A 287 11.88 6.75 -12.60
C ALA A 287 10.45 7.29 -12.65
N PHE A 288 9.79 7.40 -11.50
CA PHE A 288 8.45 7.97 -11.38
C PHE A 288 8.44 9.48 -11.60
N PHE A 289 9.46 10.20 -11.09
CA PHE A 289 9.55 11.66 -11.14
C PHE A 289 10.47 12.21 -12.22
N SER A 290 11.16 11.34 -12.96
CA SER A 290 11.90 11.74 -14.14
C SER A 290 10.92 12.19 -15.21
N LEU A 291 10.74 13.51 -15.31
CA LEU A 291 10.07 14.18 -16.42
C LEU A 291 10.79 13.72 -17.70
N GLY A 292 10.03 13.23 -18.68
CA GLY A 292 10.58 12.75 -19.95
C GLY A 292 11.36 13.83 -20.67
#